data_AF-A0A841MSP6-F1
#
_entry.id   AF-A0A841MSP6-F1
#
_cell.length_a   1.000
_cell.length_b   1.000
_cell.length_c   1.000
_cell.angle_alpha   90.00
_cell.angle_beta   90.00
_cell.angle_gamma   90.00
#
_symmetry.space_group_name_H-M   'P 1'
#
loop_
_entity.id
_entity.type
_entity.pdbx_description
1 polymer ?
#
loop_
_entity_poly.entity_id
_entity_poly.type
_entity_poly.pdbx_seq_one_letter_code
_entity_poly.pdbx_strand_id
1 'polypeptide(L)'
;MLIQTNKGNFLIERNQPKSDFVRIKTNSKEELERFFGSLQIDFSQNSEFPYQVCACKQEFANALILMVKEIEYSDFQQNDLVN
;
A
#
# COMPACT_ATOMS: atom_id res chain seq x y z
N MET A 1 4.23 -7.44 0.01
CA MET A 1 3.78 -7.06 -1.34
C MET A 1 4.05 -5.58 -1.52
N LEU A 2 4.60 -5.17 -2.66
CA LEU A 2 4.79 -3.77 -3.03
C LEU A 2 3.77 -3.41 -4.10
N ILE A 3 3.07 -2.28 -3.95
CA ILE A 3 2.15 -1.73 -4.95
C ILE A 3 2.62 -0.31 -5.25
N GLN A 4 2.82 -0.01 -6.52
CA GLN A 4 3.23 1.30 -6.99
C GLN A 4 2.06 1.90 -7.77
N THR A 5 1.59 3.06 -7.32
CA THR A 5 0.59 3.85 -8.02
C THR A 5 1.22 5.15 -8.49
N ASN A 6 0.54 5.85 -9.39
CA ASN A 6 0.93 7.19 -9.81
C ASN A 6 0.96 8.24 -8.66
N LYS A 7 0.46 7.90 -7.46
CA LYS A 7 0.36 8.79 -6.29
C LYS A 7 1.19 8.35 -5.10
N GLY A 8 1.76 7.15 -5.12
CA GLY A 8 2.54 6.65 -3.98
C GLY A 8 2.92 5.19 -4.08
N ASN A 9 3.82 4.80 -3.19
CA ASN A 9 4.27 3.42 -3.03
C ASN A 9 3.67 2.85 -1.75
N PHE A 10 3.15 1.63 -1.81
CA PHE A 10 2.54 0.92 -0.68
C PHE A 10 3.29 -0.36 -0.42
N LEU A 11 3.76 -0.53 0.82
CA LEU A 11 4.38 -1.74 1.31
C LEU A 11 3.40 -2.47 2.24
N ILE A 12 2.97 -3.66 1.81
CA ILE A 12 2.03 -4.51 2.54
C ILE A 12 2.80 -5.66 3.18
N GLU A 13 2.71 -5.74 4.49
CA GLU A 13 3.39 -6.73 5.33
C GLU A 13 2.38 -7.52 6.16
N ARG A 14 2.76 -8.74 6.52
CA ARG A 14 2.00 -9.53 7.51
C ARG A 14 2.06 -8.82 8.85
N ASN A 15 0.91 -8.68 9.52
CA ASN A 15 0.91 -8.25 10.90
C ASN A 15 1.15 -9.47 11.82
N GLN A 16 2.39 -9.65 12.28
CA GLN A 16 2.81 -10.82 13.06
C GLN A 16 1.93 -11.13 14.29
N PRO A 17 1.45 -10.16 15.09
CA PRO A 17 0.58 -10.46 16.23
C PRO A 17 -0.90 -10.75 15.87
N LYS A 18 -1.36 -10.45 14.65
CA LYS A 18 -2.78 -10.59 14.25
C LYS A 18 -2.88 -11.12 12.82
N SER A 19 -3.16 -12.41 12.67
CA SER A 19 -3.17 -13.07 11.35
C SER A 19 -4.21 -12.53 10.37
N ASP A 20 -5.27 -11.88 10.89
CA ASP A 20 -6.37 -11.32 10.09
C ASP A 20 -6.19 -9.86 9.72
N PHE A 21 -5.05 -9.29 10.09
CA PHE A 21 -4.68 -7.92 9.79
C PHE A 21 -3.42 -7.89 8.93
N VAL A 22 -3.35 -6.85 8.11
CA VAL A 22 -2.17 -6.48 7.35
C VAL A 22 -1.68 -5.13 7.83
N ARG A 23 -0.36 -4.97 7.81
CA ARG A 23 0.28 -3.67 8.00
C ARG A 23 0.55 -3.09 6.63
N ILE A 24 0.09 -1.87 6.42
CA ILE A 24 0.21 -1.18 5.15
C ILE A 24 0.99 0.09 5.42
N LYS A 25 2.13 0.25 4.77
CA LYS A 25 3.00 1.42 4.89
C LYS A 25 3.04 2.18 3.57
N THR A 26 3.26 3.48 3.60
CA THR A 26 3.40 4.29 2.39
C THR A 26 4.27 5.53 2.61
N ASN A 27 4.74 6.09 1.51
CA ASN A 27 5.33 7.43 1.44
C ASN A 27 4.29 8.56 1.36
N SER A 28 3.00 8.27 1.19
CA SER A 28 1.94 9.28 1.07
C SER A 28 0.88 9.15 2.17
N LYS A 29 0.90 10.06 3.15
CA LYS A 29 -0.12 10.12 4.22
C LYS A 29 -1.53 10.33 3.64
N GLU A 30 -1.65 11.19 2.64
CA GLU A 30 -2.91 11.53 1.98
C GLU A 30 -3.58 10.28 1.36
N GLU A 31 -2.78 9.40 0.76
CA GLU A 31 -3.32 8.16 0.19
C GLU A 31 -3.82 7.19 1.25
N LEU A 32 -3.17 7.11 2.43
CA LEU A 32 -3.72 6.33 3.55
C LEU A 32 -5.06 6.90 4.03
N GLU A 33 -5.17 8.22 4.14
CA GLU A 33 -6.43 8.88 4.52
C GLU A 33 -7.51 8.62 3.47
N ARG A 34 -7.17 8.62 2.18
CA ARG A 34 -8.11 8.36 1.10
C ARG A 34 -8.64 6.93 1.10
N PHE A 35 -7.76 5.94 1.28
CA PHE A 35 -8.13 4.53 1.20
C PHE A 35 -8.67 3.96 2.51
N PHE A 36 -8.21 4.49 3.65
CA PHE A 36 -8.45 3.91 4.96
C PHE A 36 -9.00 4.92 5.96
N GLY A 37 -9.55 6.07 5.55
CA GLY A 37 -9.77 7.30 6.33
C GLY A 37 -10.38 7.25 7.74
N SER A 38 -10.92 6.12 8.19
CA SER A 38 -11.31 5.91 9.59
C SER A 38 -10.22 5.26 10.46
N LEU A 39 -9.16 4.73 9.86
CA LEU A 39 -8.07 4.05 10.55
C LEU A 39 -7.04 5.05 11.07
N GLN A 40 -6.53 4.76 12.26
CA GLN A 40 -5.43 5.52 12.84
C GLN A 40 -4.16 5.34 12.00
N ILE A 41 -3.59 6.46 11.58
CA ILE A 41 -2.29 6.51 10.90
C ILE A 41 -1.21 6.71 11.95
N ASP A 42 -0.26 5.78 11.97
CA ASP A 42 0.94 5.86 12.81
C ASP A 42 2.17 6.16 11.96
N PHE A 43 3.24 6.58 12.62
CA PHE A 43 4.56 6.67 11.99
C PHE A 43 5.28 5.33 12.03
N SER A 44 6.03 5.06 10.97
CA SER A 44 6.91 3.90 10.82
C SER A 44 8.37 4.34 10.98
N GLN A 45 9.23 3.41 11.42
CA GLN A 45 10.68 3.66 11.50
C GLN A 45 11.37 3.58 10.13
N ASN A 46 10.66 3.15 9.09
CA ASN A 46 11.18 3.08 7.74
C ASN A 46 11.02 4.47 7.07
N SER A 47 12.13 5.11 6.74
CA SER A 47 12.16 6.43 6.10
C SER A 47 11.57 6.46 4.69
N GLU A 48 11.60 5.33 3.96
CA GLU A 48 10.98 5.21 2.64
C GLU A 48 9.46 5.06 2.73
N PHE A 49 8.96 4.53 3.86
CA PHE A 49 7.55 4.32 4.13
C PHE A 49 7.18 4.86 5.52
N PRO A 50 7.25 6.18 5.74
CA PRO A 50 7.12 6.80 7.07
C PRO A 50 5.72 6.72 7.67
N TYR A 51 4.67 6.44 6.88
CA TYR A 51 3.30 6.35 7.36
C TYR A 51 2.79 4.92 7.31
N GLN A 52 2.00 4.50 8.29
CA GLN A 52 1.42 3.15 8.30
C GLN A 52 0.02 3.10 8.92
N VAL A 53 -0.75 2.09 8.51
CA VAL A 53 -2.01 1.68 9.14
C VAL A 53 -2.03 0.18 9.37
N CYS A 54 -2.87 -0.26 10.30
CA CYS A 54 -3.21 -1.65 10.52
C CYS A 54 -4.66 -1.88 10.10
N ALA A 55 -4.87 -2.57 8.98
CA ALA A 55 -6.19 -2.84 8.41
C ALA A 55 -6.50 -4.33 8.48
N CYS A 56 -7.76 -4.71 8.69
CA CYS A 56 -8.17 -6.09 8.49
C CYS A 56 -8.11 -6.46 7.00
N LYS A 57 -8.09 -7.77 6.69
CA LYS A 57 -8.04 -8.26 5.30
C LYS A 57 -9.19 -7.71 4.43
N GLN A 58 -10.38 -7.50 5.00
CA GLN A 58 -11.54 -6.97 4.26
C GLN A 58 -11.35 -5.49 3.90
N GLU A 59 -10.91 -4.66 4.84
CA GLU A 59 -10.57 -3.25 4.58
C GLU A 59 -9.47 -3.14 3.53
N PHE A 60 -8.44 -3.97 3.62
CA PHE A 60 -7.39 -4.03 2.61
C PHE A 60 -7.92 -4.45 1.24
N ALA A 61 -8.78 -5.47 1.15
CA ALA A 61 -9.36 -5.90 -0.11
C ALA A 61 -10.17 -4.78 -0.79
N ASN A 62 -10.95 -4.02 0.00
CA ASN A 62 -11.70 -2.87 -0.51
C ASN A 62 -10.76 -1.78 -1.06
N ALA A 63 -9.70 -1.44 -0.33
CA ALA A 63 -8.71 -0.48 -0.77
C ALA A 63 -7.96 -0.97 -2.03
N LEU A 64 -7.60 -2.25 -2.07
CA LEU A 64 -6.87 -2.87 -3.18
C LEU A 64 -7.65 -2.76 -4.51
N ILE A 65 -8.97 -2.97 -4.48
CA ILE A 65 -9.81 -2.80 -5.68
C ILE A 65 -9.69 -1.40 -6.27
N LEU A 66 -9.56 -0.38 -5.42
CA LEU A 66 -9.37 1.01 -5.86
C LEU A 66 -7.93 1.24 -6.32
N MET A 67 -6.93 0.78 -5.56
CA MET A 67 -5.51 0.90 -5.89
C MET A 67 -5.19 0.30 -7.26
N VAL A 68 -5.79 -0.84 -7.62
CA VAL A 68 -5.56 -1.53 -8.90
C VAL A 68 -5.84 -0.63 -10.11
N LYS A 69 -6.81 0.30 -10.00
CA LYS A 69 -7.13 1.25 -11.08
C LYS A 69 -6.07 2.33 -11.28
N GLU A 70 -5.19 2.49 -10.30
CA GLU A 70 -4.20 3.57 -10.23
C GLU A 70 -2.76 3.03 -10.30
N ILE A 71 -2.60 1.71 -10.47
CA ILE A 71 -1.29 1.09 -10.67
C ILE A 71 -0.63 1.71 -11.90
N GLU A 72 0.61 2.15 -11.71
CA GLU A 72 1.43 2.68 -12.78
C GLU A 72 2.00 1.53 -13.61
N TYR A 73 1.45 1.31 -14.80
CA TYR A 73 1.95 0.32 -15.76
C TYR A 73 2.96 0.92 -16.75
N SER A 74 3.32 2.19 -16.60
CA SER A 74 4.24 2.90 -17.50
C SER A 74 5.57 2.17 -17.69
N ASP A 75 6.07 1.53 -16.61
CA ASP A 75 7.32 0.78 -16.63
C ASP A 75 7.20 -0.61 -17.30
N PHE A 76 5.99 -1.13 -17.54
CA PHE A 76 5.81 -2.36 -18.33
C PHE A 76 6.14 -2.17 -19.82
N GLN A 77 6.36 -0.93 -20.29
CA GLN A 77 6.81 -0.66 -21.65
C GLN A 77 8.32 -0.78 -21.84
N GLN A 78 9.10 -1.05 -20.78
CA GLN A 78 10.49 -1.47 -20.95
C GLN A 78 10.55 -2.97 -21.30
N ASN A 79 11.15 -3.24 -22.46
CA ASN A 79 11.32 -4.53 -23.12
C ASN A 79 12.10 -5.59 -22.31
N ASP A 80 11.67 -5.96 -21.11
CA ASP A 80 12.22 -7.13 -20.40
C ASP A 80 11.50 -8.45 -20.76
N LEU A 81 10.83 -8.48 -21.92
CA LEU A 81 10.34 -9.71 -22.54
C LEU A 81 11.27 -10.28 -23.64
N VAL A 82 12.52 -9.84 -23.73
CA VAL A 82 13.54 -10.52 -24.55
C VAL A 82 14.90 -10.53 -23.86
N ASN A 83 15.14 -11.54 -23.01
CA ASN A 83 16.22 -12.54 -23.14
C ASN A 83 16.22 -13.52 -21.98
#